data_AF-A0A7S3J428-F1
#
_entry.id   AF-A0A7S3J428-F1
#
_cell.length_a   1.000
_cell.length_b   1.000
_cell.length_c   1.000
_cell.angle_alpha   90.00
_cell.angle_beta   90.00
_cell.angle_gamma   90.00
#
_symmetry.space_group_name_H-M   'P 1'
#
loop_
_entity.id
_entity.type
_entity.pdbx_description
1 polymer ?
#
loop_
_entity_poly.entity_id
_entity_poly.type
_entity_poly.pdbx_seq_one_letter_code
_entity_poly.pdbx_strand_id
1 'polypeptide(L)'
;YLSKAEKTLPEGAHLKGMIGPHAGYSFSGPTAAWGYINIDPTKYKRVFLLGPAHHTYLNGCALTQFESYETPLGNIKIDTDIVKELKSNGNFKYFKTHEDEEEHSL
;
A
#
# COMPACT_ATOMS: atom_id res chain seq x y z
N TYR A 1 3.37 15.35 9.81
CA TYR A 1 3.07 15.95 8.49
C TYR A 1 1.59 16.18 8.27
N LEU A 2 0.71 15.21 8.57
CA LEU A 2 -0.75 15.33 8.41
C LEU A 2 -1.38 16.60 9.00
N SER A 3 -0.92 17.07 10.16
CA SER A 3 -1.43 18.30 10.80
C SER A 3 -1.18 19.59 10.00
N LYS A 4 -0.36 19.54 8.94
CA LYS A 4 -0.04 20.67 8.05
C LYS A 4 -0.71 20.53 6.67
N ALA A 5 -1.44 19.45 6.42
CA ALA A 5 -2.13 19.22 5.15
C ALA A 5 -3.63 19.43 5.32
N GLU A 6 -4.30 19.78 4.23
CA GLU A 6 -5.74 20.04 4.22
C GLU A 6 -6.45 19.11 3.24
N LYS A 7 -7.71 18.78 3.53
CA LYS A 7 -8.54 18.00 2.61
C LYS A 7 -8.80 18.81 1.35
N THR A 8 -8.62 18.17 0.19
CA THR A 8 -8.76 18.80 -1.13
C THR A 8 -9.91 18.20 -1.94
N LEU A 9 -10.49 17.08 -1.49
CA LEU A 9 -11.64 16.47 -2.14
C LEU A 9 -12.90 17.34 -1.97
N PRO A 10 -13.75 17.44 -3.01
CA PRO A 10 -15.05 18.10 -2.90
C PRO A 10 -15.94 17.48 -1.81
N GLU A 11 -16.87 18.26 -1.28
CA GLU A 11 -17.84 17.76 -0.30
C GLU A 11 -18.65 16.59 -0.87
N GLY A 12 -18.80 15.53 -0.08
CA GLY A 12 -19.46 14.28 -0.50
C GLY A 12 -18.63 13.37 -1.42
N ALA A 13 -17.45 13.80 -1.88
CA ALA A 13 -16.56 12.94 -2.65
C ALA A 13 -15.84 11.92 -1.76
N HIS A 14 -15.48 10.78 -2.36
CA HIS A 14 -14.76 9.70 -1.70
C HIS A 14 -13.54 9.30 -2.53
N LEU A 15 -12.37 9.25 -1.88
CA LEU A 15 -11.13 8.84 -2.52
C LEU A 15 -11.26 7.39 -3.04
N LYS A 16 -10.93 7.15 -4.31
CA LYS A 16 -10.92 5.79 -4.89
C LYS A 16 -9.52 5.25 -5.13
N GLY A 17 -8.55 6.15 -5.29
CA GLY A 17 -7.15 5.83 -5.46
C GLY A 17 -6.30 7.06 -5.18
N MET A 18 -5.04 6.83 -4.85
CA MET A 18 -4.06 7.85 -4.54
C MET A 18 -2.71 7.39 -5.07
N ILE A 19 -1.93 8.32 -5.61
CA ILE A 19 -0.53 8.10 -5.92
C ILE A 19 0.28 8.89 -4.89
N GLY A 20 1.20 8.22 -4.22
CA GLY A 20 2.07 8.82 -3.21
C GLY A 20 3.52 8.42 -3.42
N PRO A 21 4.48 9.25 -2.97
CA PRO A 21 5.89 8.90 -2.98
C PRO A 21 6.23 7.86 -1.90
N HIS A 22 7.24 7.03 -2.15
CA HIS A 22 7.76 6.02 -1.18
C HIS A 22 9.19 6.30 -0.69
N ALA A 23 9.76 7.47 -1.00
CA ALA A 23 11.07 7.83 -0.44
C ALA A 23 10.98 7.98 1.09
N GLY A 24 12.11 8.01 1.81
CA GLY A 24 12.12 8.18 3.26
C GLY A 24 11.32 9.40 3.73
N TYR A 25 10.61 9.28 4.86
CA TYR A 25 9.62 10.25 5.33
C TYR A 25 10.14 11.68 5.50
N SER A 26 11.42 11.86 5.84
CA SER A 26 12.04 13.19 5.92
C SER A 26 11.95 13.97 4.60
N PHE A 27 11.92 13.28 3.47
CA PHE A 27 11.85 13.86 2.13
C PHE A 27 10.44 13.84 1.56
N SER A 28 9.73 12.72 1.71
CA SER A 28 8.45 12.47 1.04
C SER A 28 7.22 12.73 1.89
N GLY A 29 7.36 12.71 3.22
CA GLY A 29 6.27 12.77 4.19
C GLY A 29 5.39 14.02 4.06
N PRO A 30 5.94 15.23 3.88
CA PRO A 30 5.14 16.43 3.61
C PRO A 30 4.26 16.30 2.37
N THR A 31 4.78 15.75 1.27
CA THR A 31 4.03 15.55 0.02
C THR A 31 2.97 14.46 0.18
N ALA A 32 3.34 13.31 0.77
CA ALA A 32 2.42 12.20 1.00
C ALA A 32 1.21 12.62 1.86
N ALA A 33 1.42 13.51 2.84
CA ALA A 33 0.36 13.98 3.74
C ALA A 33 -0.85 14.60 3.00
N TRP A 34 -0.63 15.30 1.90
CA TRP A 34 -1.70 15.88 1.08
C TRP A 34 -2.61 14.83 0.43
N GLY A 35 -2.09 13.64 0.17
CA GLY A 35 -2.89 12.51 -0.28
C GLY A 35 -3.63 11.84 0.88
N TYR A 36 -2.88 11.41 1.91
CA TYR A 36 -3.42 10.62 3.02
C TYR A 36 -4.48 11.35 3.86
N ILE A 37 -4.42 12.69 3.97
CA ILE A 37 -5.42 13.47 4.74
C ILE A 37 -6.84 13.35 4.17
N ASN A 38 -6.97 12.97 2.90
CA ASN A 38 -8.26 12.80 2.22
C ASN A 38 -8.90 11.43 2.49
N ILE A 39 -8.23 10.52 3.19
CA ILE A 39 -8.75 9.19 3.51
C ILE A 39 -9.65 9.29 4.75
N ASP A 40 -10.91 8.89 4.59
CA ASP A 40 -11.80 8.56 5.70
C ASP A 40 -11.76 7.04 5.93
N PRO A 41 -11.04 6.53 6.95
CA PRO A 41 -10.85 5.09 7.14
C PRO A 41 -12.17 4.34 7.41
N THR A 42 -13.22 5.03 7.84
CA THR A 42 -14.54 4.39 8.09
C THR A 42 -15.25 3.96 6.81
N LYS A 43 -14.81 4.47 5.65
CA LYS A 43 -15.43 4.20 4.34
C LYS A 43 -14.82 2.99 3.62
N TYR A 44 -13.71 2.45 4.12
CA TYR A 44 -12.96 1.39 3.44
C TYR A 44 -12.84 0.16 4.33
N LYS A 45 -13.10 -1.01 3.73
CA LYS A 45 -12.85 -2.31 4.36
C LYS A 45 -11.54 -2.94 3.93
N ARG A 46 -11.01 -2.50 2.78
CA ARG A 46 -9.83 -3.06 2.12
C ARG A 46 -9.13 -1.97 1.34
N VAL A 47 -7.80 -1.97 1.42
CA VAL A 47 -6.92 -1.08 0.66
C VAL A 47 -5.97 -1.96 -0.14
N PHE A 48 -5.82 -1.68 -1.42
CA PHE A 48 -4.79 -2.31 -2.25
C PHE A 48 -3.58 -1.37 -2.31
N LEU A 49 -2.40 -1.90 -2.00
CA LEU A 49 -1.12 -1.22 -2.18
C LEU A 49 -0.42 -1.82 -3.40
N LEU A 50 0.02 -0.97 -4.31
CA LEU A 50 0.71 -1.35 -5.54
C LEU A 50 2.01 -0.57 -5.61
N GLY A 51 3.14 -1.28 -5.64
CA GLY A 51 4.48 -0.70 -5.65
C GLY A 51 5.36 -1.37 -6.69
N PRO A 52 6.32 -0.65 -7.28
CA PRO A 52 7.32 -1.25 -8.16
C PRO A 52 8.30 -2.13 -7.36
N ALA A 53 8.80 -3.19 -7.99
CA ALA A 53 9.93 -3.96 -7.48
C ALA A 53 11.24 -3.28 -7.87
N HIS A 54 12.15 -3.05 -6.92
CA HIS A 54 13.46 -2.46 -7.12
C HIS A 54 14.60 -3.47 -7.09
N HIS A 55 14.45 -4.53 -6.30
CA HIS A 55 15.51 -5.50 -5.99
C HIS A 55 15.36 -6.79 -6.80
N THR A 56 14.13 -7.21 -7.07
CA THR A 56 13.84 -8.46 -7.77
C THR A 56 13.33 -8.22 -9.19
N TYR A 57 13.91 -8.91 -10.18
CA TYR A 57 13.35 -8.90 -11.54
C TYR A 57 11.96 -9.53 -11.54
N LEU A 58 10.96 -8.72 -11.90
CA LEU A 58 9.57 -9.14 -11.93
C LEU A 58 8.95 -8.82 -13.29
N ASN A 59 8.55 -9.87 -14.01
CA ASN A 59 7.65 -9.75 -15.16
C ASN A 59 6.23 -10.12 -14.70
N GLY A 60 5.36 -9.12 -14.58
CA GLY A 60 4.01 -9.22 -14.05
C GLY A 60 3.88 -8.62 -12.64
N CYS A 61 3.03 -9.21 -11.80
CA CYS A 61 2.82 -8.79 -10.42
C CYS A 61 3.08 -9.93 -9.44
N ALA A 62 3.57 -9.58 -8.26
CA ALA A 62 3.78 -10.50 -7.16
C ALA A 62 2.85 -10.18 -6.00
N LEU A 63 2.52 -11.21 -5.22
CA LEU A 63 1.73 -11.14 -4.00
C LEU A 63 2.60 -11.56 -2.83
N THR A 64 2.27 -11.03 -1.65
CA THR A 64 2.86 -11.49 -0.40
C THR A 64 2.37 -12.89 -0.01
N GLN A 65 3.20 -13.62 0.74
CA GLN A 65 2.82 -14.87 1.42
C GLN A 65 2.50 -14.65 2.91
N PHE A 66 2.71 -13.45 3.43
CA PHE A 66 2.48 -13.14 4.83
C PHE A 66 1.00 -12.93 5.15
N GLU A 67 0.63 -13.19 6.41
CA GLU A 67 -0.72 -12.93 6.93
C GLU A 67 -0.87 -11.53 7.54
N SER A 68 0.25 -10.87 7.83
CA SER A 68 0.31 -9.51 8.38
C SER A 68 1.62 -8.82 8.03
N TYR A 69 1.59 -7.49 7.91
CA TYR A 69 2.76 -6.63 7.85
C TYR A 69 2.93 -5.87 9.16
N GLU A 70 4.15 -5.88 9.71
CA GLU A 70 4.47 -5.11 10.91
C GLU A 70 4.63 -3.63 10.57
N THR A 71 4.13 -2.76 11.44
CA THR A 71 4.43 -1.33 11.39
C THR A 71 4.77 -0.83 12.79
N PRO A 72 5.46 0.31 12.93
CA PRO A 72 5.69 0.92 14.25
C PRO A 72 4.39 1.29 15.01
N LEU A 73 3.24 1.29 14.34
CA LEU A 73 1.93 1.56 14.94
C LEU A 73 1.14 0.27 15.25
N GLY A 74 1.72 -0.90 14.97
CA GLY A 74 1.10 -2.21 15.11
C GLY A 74 0.97 -2.95 13.78
N ASN A 75 0.54 -4.22 13.86
CA ASN A 75 0.46 -5.09 12.69
C ASN A 75 -0.79 -4.78 11.86
N ILE A 76 -0.61 -4.70 10.54
CA ILE A 76 -1.67 -4.61 9.55
C ILE A 76 -1.98 -6.01 9.04
N LYS A 77 -3.23 -6.44 9.14
CA LYS A 77 -3.67 -7.75 8.63
C LYS A 77 -3.75 -7.73 7.10
N ILE A 78 -3.20 -8.77 6.46
CA ILE A 78 -3.36 -9.02 5.03
C ILE A 78 -4.68 -9.75 4.78
N ASP A 79 -5.39 -9.35 3.72
CA ASP A 79 -6.59 -10.04 3.26
C ASP A 79 -6.21 -11.30 2.48
N THR A 80 -5.94 -12.38 3.22
CA THR A 80 -5.41 -13.64 2.66
C THR A 80 -6.39 -14.35 1.73
N ASP A 81 -7.70 -14.12 1.88
CA ASP A 81 -8.71 -14.68 0.99
C ASP A 81 -8.60 -14.05 -0.40
N ILE A 82 -8.45 -12.73 -0.49
CA ILE A 82 -8.22 -12.05 -1.77
C ILE A 82 -6.86 -12.39 -2.36
N VAL A 83 -5.81 -12.52 -1.55
CA VAL A 83 -4.50 -12.95 -2.04
C VAL A 83 -4.61 -14.32 -2.72
N LYS A 84 -5.36 -15.27 -2.12
CA LYS A 84 -5.61 -16.60 -2.73
C LYS A 84 -6.43 -16.50 -4.01
N GLU A 85 -7.47 -15.67 -4.03
CA GLU A 85 -8.28 -15.42 -5.23
C GLU A 85 -7.43 -14.87 -6.38
N LEU A 86 -6.64 -13.82 -6.13
CA LEU A 86 -5.73 -13.24 -7.12
C LEU A 86 -4.70 -14.25 -7.61
N LYS A 87 -4.13 -15.05 -6.70
CA LYS A 87 -3.19 -16.11 -7.06
C LYS A 87 -3.83 -17.17 -7.97
N SER A 88 -5.09 -17.52 -7.72
CA SER A 88 -5.82 -18.54 -8.47
C SER A 88 -6.08 -18.16 -9.94
N ASN A 89 -6.15 -16.85 -10.24
CA ASN A 89 -6.31 -16.35 -11.60
C ASN A 89 -5.07 -16.57 -12.50
N GLY A 90 -3.96 -17.09 -11.97
CA GLY A 90 -2.75 -17.44 -12.74
C GLY A 90 -1.85 -16.27 -13.13
N ASN A 91 -2.32 -15.02 -12.99
CA ASN A 91 -1.59 -13.81 -13.40
C ASN A 91 -0.56 -13.32 -12.38
N PHE A 92 -0.57 -13.87 -11.17
CA PHE A 92 0.27 -13.41 -10.07
C PHE A 92 1.24 -14.51 -9.59
N LYS A 93 2.45 -14.09 -9.24
CA LYS A 93 3.45 -14.90 -8.54
C LYS A 93 3.42 -14.59 -7.05
N TYR A 94 4.04 -15.43 -6.24
CA TYR A 94 4.40 -15.05 -4.88
C TYR A 94 5.82 -14.51 -4.86
N PHE A 95 6.06 -13.47 -4.09
CA PHE A 95 7.43 -13.17 -3.66
C PHE A 95 7.91 -14.24 -2.68
N LYS A 96 9.20 -14.55 -2.71
CA LYS A 96 9.83 -15.23 -1.59
C LYS A 96 9.88 -14.27 -0.40
N THR A 97 9.89 -14.81 0.81
CA THR A 97 9.94 -14.04 2.07
C THR A 97 11.00 -12.94 2.05
N HIS A 98 12.25 -13.25 1.67
CA HIS A 98 13.32 -12.25 1.62
C HIS A 98 13.11 -11.20 0.52
N GLU A 99 12.54 -11.58 -0.64
CA GLU A 99 12.26 -10.65 -1.74
C GLU A 99 11.17 -9.63 -1.33
N ASP A 100 10.22 -10.07 -0.49
CA ASP A 100 9.15 -9.22 0.07
C ASP A 100 9.74 -8.25 1.11
N GLU A 101 10.57 -8.74 2.04
CA GLU A 101 11.17 -7.93 3.11
C GLU A 101 12.26 -6.95 2.64
N GLU A 102 12.94 -7.24 1.52
CA GLU A 102 13.96 -6.33 0.95
C GLU A 102 13.34 -5.17 0.16
N GLU A 103 12.09 -5.29 -0.30
CA GLU A 103 11.40 -4.20 -0.98
C GLU A 103 10.95 -3.12 0.01
N HIS A 104 10.98 -1.87 -0.45
CA HIS A 104 10.63 -0.70 0.37
C HIS A 104 9.57 0.18 -0.28
N SER A 105 9.06 -0.23 -1.45
CA SER A 105 8.09 0.55 -2.20
C SER A 105 6.68 0.47 -1.62
N LEU A 106 6.46 -0.49 -0.71
CA LEU A 106 5.22 -0.80 0.00
C LEU A 106 5.41 -0.79 1.51
#